data_AF-A0A526YGE5-F1
#
_entry.id   AF-A0A526YGE5-F1
#
_cell.length_a   1.000
_cell.length_b   1.000
_cell.length_c   1.000
_cell.angle_alpha   90.00
_cell.angle_beta   90.00
_cell.angle_gamma   90.00
#
_symmetry.space_group_name_H-M   'P 1'
#
loop_
_entity.id
_entity.type
_entity.pdbx_description
1 polymer ?
#
loop_
_entity_poly.entity_id
_entity_poly.type
_entity_poly.pdbx_seq_one_letter_code
_entity_poly.pdbx_strand_id
1 'polypeptide(L)' 'KLGVSLVGLNQRDVACATFGEIGKRYPNVSGALNERVKQERALAAC' A
#
# COMPACT_ATOMS: atom_id res chain seq x y z
N LYS A 1 11.11 -7.68 -16.17
CA LYS A 1 10.21 -6.69 -15.53
C LYS A 1 8.93 -7.41 -15.14
N LEU A 2 8.94 -8.08 -13.98
CA LEU A 2 7.73 -8.69 -13.42
C LEU A 2 6.99 -7.58 -12.66
N GLY A 3 6.31 -6.73 -13.44
CA GLY A 3 5.40 -5.74 -12.88
C GLY A 3 4.17 -6.49 -12.40
N VAL A 4 4.08 -6.70 -11.09
CA VAL A 4 2.77 -6.95 -10.48
C VAL A 4 2.01 -5.63 -10.63
N SER A 5 1.30 -5.48 -11.75
CA SER A 5 0.36 -4.39 -11.93
C SER A 5 -0.84 -4.65 -11.04
N LEU A 6 -0.73 -4.30 -9.74
CA LEU A 6 -1.90 -4.06 -8.89
C LEU A 6 -2.81 -2.96 -9.46
N VAL A 7 -2.29 -2.18 -10.41
CA VAL A 7 -3.03 -1.21 -11.23
C VAL A 7 -4.02 -1.89 -12.20
N GLY A 8 -3.90 -3.20 -12.44
CA GLY A 8 -4.77 -3.94 -13.39
C GLY A 8 -6.03 -4.56 -12.77
N LEU A 9 -6.28 -4.41 -11.47
CA LEU A 9 -7.34 -5.14 -10.78
C LEU A 9 -8.27 -4.17 -10.08
N ASN A 10 -9.55 -4.49 -10.14
CA ASN A 10 -10.72 -3.90 -9.46
C ASN A 10 -10.61 -3.89 -7.91
N GLN A 11 -9.39 -3.89 -7.38
CA GLN A 11 -8.98 -4.03 -5.99
C GLN A 11 -8.14 -2.84 -5.53
N ARG A 12 -8.01 -1.77 -6.33
CA ARG A 12 -7.36 -0.51 -5.90
C ARG A 12 -7.93 -0.03 -4.58
N ASP A 13 -9.26 0.01 -4.46
CA ASP A 13 -9.92 0.49 -3.25
C ASP A 13 -9.64 -0.42 -2.04
N VAL A 14 -9.54 -1.73 -2.27
CA VAL A 14 -9.16 -2.71 -1.24
C VAL A 14 -7.69 -2.54 -0.84
N ALA A 15 -6.80 -2.30 -1.80
CA ALA A 15 -5.38 -2.05 -1.54
C ALA A 15 -5.19 -0.76 -0.72
N CYS A 16 -5.87 0.32 -1.11
CA CYS A 16 -5.81 1.60 -0.41
C CYS A 16 -6.39 1.50 1.00
N ALA A 17 -7.52 0.79 1.18
CA ALA A 17 -8.07 0.50 2.50
C ALA A 17 -7.08 -0.30 3.35
N THR A 18 -6.46 -1.33 2.78
CA THR A 18 -5.47 -2.17 3.48
C THR A 18 -4.26 -1.35 3.93
N PHE A 19 -3.66 -0.57 3.03
CA PHE A 19 -2.56 0.32 3.37
C PHE A 19 -2.97 1.38 4.39
N GLY A 20 -4.21 1.86 4.32
CA GLY A 20 -4.90 2.70 5.32
C GLY A 20 -4.85 2.11 6.72
N GLU A 21 -5.26 0.85 6.82
CA GLU A 21 -5.36 0.12 8.08
C GLU A 21 -4.01 -0.29 8.66
N ILE A 22 -2.97 -0.52 7.84
CA ILE A 22 -1.63 -0.87 8.35
C ILE A 22 -1.11 0.19 9.32
N GLY A 23 -1.24 1.48 8.99
CA GLY A 23 -0.79 2.56 9.87
C GLY A 23 -1.59 2.68 11.17
N LYS A 24 -2.86 2.25 11.18
CA LYS A 24 -3.72 2.26 12.38
C LYS A 24 -3.45 1.05 13.26
N ARG A 25 -3.34 -0.13 12.66
CA ARG A 25 -3.20 -1.42 13.35
C ARG A 25 -1.78 -1.63 13.85
N TYR A 26 -0.80 -1.03 13.17
CA TYR A 26 0.60 -1.13 13.52
C TYR A 26 1.24 0.27 13.58
N PRO A 27 0.96 1.05 14.64
CA PRO A 27 1.51 2.41 14.77
C PRO A 27 3.03 2.42 15.00
N ASN A 28 3.60 1.30 15.47
CA ASN A 28 5.03 1.16 15.79
C ASN A 28 5.80 0.32 14.76
N VAL A 29 5.34 0.26 13.51
CA VAL A 29 6.08 -0.45 12.45
C VAL A 29 7.43 0.19 12.19
N SER A 30 8.38 -0.61 11.70
CA SER A 30 9.67 -0.11 11.27
C SER A 30 9.50 0.99 10.21
N GLY A 31 10.39 1.99 10.25
CA GLY A 31 10.39 3.08 9.27
C GLY A 31 10.46 2.59 7.82
N ALA A 32 11.15 1.46 7.59
CA ALA A 32 11.21 0.79 6.28
C ALA A 32 9.84 0.32 5.79
N LEU A 33 8.99 -0.23 6.67
CA LEU A 33 7.64 -0.66 6.28
C LEU A 33 6.75 0.56 6.00
N ASN A 34 6.89 1.63 6.78
CA ASN A 34 6.17 2.89 6.52
C ASN A 34 6.51 3.48 5.15
N GLU A 35 7.79 3.54 4.78
CA GLU A 35 8.21 4.04 3.48
C GLU A 35 7.71 3.15 2.33
N ARG A 36 7.70 1.83 2.52
CA ARG A 36 7.09 0.90 1.54
C ARG A 36 5.60 1.14 1.38
N VAL A 37 4.85 1.27 2.47
CA VAL A 37 3.40 1.55 2.43
C VAL A 37 3.12 2.86 1.69
N LYS A 38 3.93 3.91 1.90
CA LYS A 38 3.81 5.17 1.14
C LYS A 38 4.06 4.98 -0.36
N GLN A 39 5.11 4.24 -0.73
CA GLN A 39 5.41 3.95 -2.14
C GLN A 39 4.29 3.16 -2.80
N GLU A 40 3.79 2.11 -2.15
CA GLU A 40 2.72 1.28 -2.69
C GLU A 40 1.39 2.05 -2.85
N ARG A 41 1.07 2.93 -1.90
CA ARG A 41 -0.07 3.85 -2.03
C ARG A 41 0.08 4.76 -3.26
N ALA A 42 1.24 5.41 -3.41
CA ALA A 42 1.51 6.28 -4.54
C ALA A 42 1.42 5.55 -5.88
N LEU A 43 1.92 4.29 -5.95
CA LEU A 43 1.80 3.44 -7.13
C LEU A 43 0.35 3.03 -7.43
N ALA A 44 -0.46 2.85 -6.39
CA ALA A 44 -1.89 2.57 -6.50
C ALA A 44 -2.74 3.83 -6.74
N ALA A 45 -2.15 5.02 -6.81
CA ALA A 45 -2.84 6.31 -6.88
C ALA A 45 -3.84 6.54 -5.71
N CYS A 46 -3.38 6.18 -4.50
CA CYS A 46 -3.88 6.60 -3.21
C CYS A 46 -2.71 6.97 -2.27
#